data_AF-A0A254T8U6-F1
#
_entry.id   AF-A0A254T8U6-F1
#
_cell.length_a   1.000
_cell.length_b   1.000
_cell.length_c   1.000
_cell.angle_alpha   90.00
_cell.angle_beta   90.00
_cell.angle_gamma   90.00
#
_symmetry.space_group_name_H-M   'P 1'
#
loop_
_entity.id
_entity.type
_entity.pdbx_description
1 polymer ?
#
loop_
_entity_poly.entity_id
_entity_poly.type
_entity_poly.pdbx_seq_one_letter_code
_entity_poly.pdbx_strand_id
1 'polypeptide(L)'
;MQPYLFPYLGYFQLIAAVDTFVIYDDTQLISRGWVNRNRILVNGKPSFITLPLKKAHLEENINARYFVDDIEWHKQKILKAVRMSYSRAPYFKDHFPLIESIIHCTEKNIATFNENAIRKICEYLAIPTTIQVSSRQGFGIELSGKERVLAILKGSGATSTISPIGGLHLYSCDEFMQHGIELKFIKMNDIVYRQFGNAFLPNLSIIDVFMFMDRSEIQERLSDYALTDNLGVNFDEYSALSVDG
;
A
#
# COMPACT_ATOMS: atom_id res chain seq x y z
N MET A 1 -5.59 6.66 -0.32
CA MET A 1 -4.66 5.93 -1.22
C MET A 1 -5.36 4.69 -1.78
N GLN A 2 -5.04 4.25 -3.01
CA GLN A 2 -5.62 3.01 -3.55
C GLN A 2 -5.24 1.81 -2.67
N PRO A 3 -6.14 0.82 -2.48
CA PRO A 3 -5.84 -0.36 -1.66
C PRO A 3 -4.94 -1.34 -2.43
N TYR A 4 -3.68 -1.50 -2.02
CA TYR A 4 -2.72 -2.40 -2.68
C TYR A 4 -2.73 -3.82 -2.11
N LEU A 5 -2.39 -4.80 -2.94
CA LEU A 5 -2.18 -6.18 -2.51
C LEU A 5 -0.84 -6.27 -1.77
N PHE A 6 -0.85 -6.62 -0.48
CA PHE A 6 0.34 -6.65 0.39
C PHE A 6 1.27 -5.45 0.17
N PRO A 7 0.83 -4.22 0.51
CA PRO A 7 1.58 -2.99 0.24
C PRO A 7 3.03 -3.07 0.76
N TYR A 8 3.92 -2.23 0.25
CA TYR A 8 5.30 -2.12 0.76
C TYR A 8 5.35 -1.39 2.11
N LEU A 9 6.48 -1.43 2.81
CA LEU A 9 6.63 -0.85 4.16
C LEU A 9 6.24 0.63 4.23
N GLY A 10 6.66 1.45 3.26
CA GLY A 10 6.31 2.87 3.20
C GLY A 10 4.80 3.16 3.13
N TYR A 11 3.99 2.24 2.60
CA TYR A 11 2.53 2.36 2.67
C TYR A 11 2.03 2.28 4.11
N PHE A 12 2.60 1.39 4.92
CA PHE A 12 2.27 1.25 6.33
C PHE A 12 2.89 2.36 7.19
N GLN A 13 4.03 2.92 6.80
CA GLN A 13 4.54 4.17 7.39
C GLN A 13 3.56 5.32 7.18
N LEU A 14 3.00 5.47 5.96
CA LEU A 14 1.97 6.47 5.69
C LEU A 14 0.72 6.25 6.55
N ILE A 15 0.24 5.01 6.69
CA ILE A 15 -0.88 4.72 7.58
C ILE A 15 -0.53 5.12 9.02
N ALA A 16 0.63 4.69 9.53
CA ALA A 16 1.04 4.96 10.92
C ALA A 16 1.32 6.44 11.21
N ALA A 17 1.57 7.26 10.19
CA ALA A 17 1.86 8.69 10.33
C ALA A 17 0.60 9.58 10.42
N VAL A 18 -0.60 9.02 10.31
CA VAL A 18 -1.86 9.79 10.29
C VAL A 18 -2.88 9.26 11.29
N ASP A 19 -3.76 10.16 11.77
CA ASP A 19 -4.87 9.79 12.66
C ASP A 19 -5.95 8.96 11.92
N THR A 20 -6.21 9.34 10.67
CA THR A 20 -7.19 8.69 9.79
C THR A 20 -6.58 8.43 8.42
N PHE A 21 -6.63 7.18 7.99
CA PHE A 21 -6.24 6.75 6.66
C PHE A 21 -7.48 6.42 5.81
N VAL A 22 -7.63 7.09 4.67
CA VAL A 22 -8.73 6.85 3.74
C VAL A 22 -8.27 5.92 2.61
N ILE A 23 -8.85 4.72 2.58
CA ILE A 23 -8.76 3.83 1.43
C ILE A 23 -9.60 4.43 0.31
N TYR A 24 -8.96 4.70 -0.83
CA TYR A 24 -9.57 5.31 -2.00
C TYR A 24 -9.90 4.21 -3.01
N ASP A 25 -11.05 3.57 -2.82
CA ASP A 25 -11.51 2.38 -3.54
C ASP A 25 -12.45 2.69 -4.73
N ASP A 26 -13.05 3.88 -4.74
CA ASP A 26 -13.93 4.37 -5.79
C ASP A 26 -13.18 5.22 -6.83
N THR A 27 -12.03 4.69 -7.28
CA THR A 27 -11.22 5.26 -8.36
C THR A 27 -10.78 4.15 -9.32
N GLN A 28 -10.35 4.51 -10.52
CA GLN A 28 -9.91 3.56 -11.53
C GLN A 28 -8.58 2.89 -11.16
N LEU A 29 -8.37 1.66 -11.67
CA LEU A 29 -7.08 0.98 -11.55
C LEU A 29 -5.98 1.77 -12.28
N ILE A 30 -4.90 2.09 -11.58
CA ILE A 30 -3.70 2.60 -12.25
C ILE A 30 -3.09 1.46 -13.09
N SER A 31 -2.84 1.74 -14.37
CA SER A 31 -2.18 0.78 -15.26
C SER A 31 -0.86 0.34 -14.65
N ARG A 32 -0.62 -0.98 -14.60
CA ARG A 32 0.57 -1.57 -13.97
C ARG A 32 0.73 -1.33 -12.46
N GLY A 33 -0.28 -0.78 -11.78
CA GLY A 33 -0.27 -0.56 -10.34
C GLY A 33 -0.29 -1.85 -9.49
N TRP A 34 -0.47 -1.65 -8.19
CA TRP A 34 -0.25 -2.65 -7.14
C TRP A 34 -1.53 -3.21 -6.53
N VAL A 35 -2.70 -2.80 -7.03
CA VAL A 35 -3.99 -3.22 -6.49
C VAL A 35 -4.16 -4.74 -6.55
N ASN A 36 -3.76 -5.40 -7.64
CA ASN A 36 -3.98 -6.84 -7.80
C ASN A 36 -2.69 -7.67 -7.92
N ARG A 37 -1.54 -7.05 -7.71
CA ARG A 37 -0.24 -7.71 -7.81
C ARG A 37 0.81 -7.00 -6.95
N ASN A 38 1.82 -7.74 -6.51
CA ASN A 38 2.99 -7.18 -5.86
C ASN A 38 4.22 -8.06 -6.09
N ARG A 39 5.40 -7.63 -5.63
CA ARG A 39 6.66 -8.35 -5.79
C ARG A 39 7.11 -8.98 -4.49
N ILE A 40 7.62 -10.20 -4.61
CA ILE A 40 8.36 -10.91 -3.57
C ILE A 40 9.75 -11.28 -4.11
N LEU A 41 10.65 -11.65 -3.21
CA LEU A 41 11.97 -12.17 -3.52
C LEU A 41 11.87 -13.64 -3.91
N VAL A 42 12.32 -13.99 -5.12
CA VAL A 42 12.44 -15.38 -5.58
C VAL A 42 13.83 -15.57 -6.17
N ASN A 43 14.64 -16.45 -5.58
CA ASN A 43 16.00 -16.75 -6.04
C ASN A 43 16.87 -15.48 -6.27
N GLY A 44 16.81 -14.53 -5.34
CA GLY A 44 17.59 -13.28 -5.41
C GLY A 44 17.07 -12.26 -6.43
N LYS A 45 15.87 -12.45 -6.99
CA LYS A 45 15.25 -11.56 -7.99
C LYS A 45 13.82 -11.19 -7.60
N PRO A 46 13.33 -10.01 -7.99
CA PRO A 46 11.94 -9.66 -7.79
C PRO A 46 11.04 -10.51 -8.70
N SER A 47 9.95 -11.05 -8.15
CA SER A 47 8.95 -11.82 -8.89
C SER A 47 7.54 -11.42 -8.48
N PHE A 48 6.63 -11.33 -9.45
CA PHE A 48 5.25 -10.95 -9.19
C PHE A 48 4.44 -12.10 -8.60
N ILE A 49 3.71 -11.77 -7.54
CA ILE A 49 2.50 -12.47 -7.12
C ILE A 49 1.30 -11.66 -7.62
N THR A 50 0.31 -12.34 -8.21
CA THR A 50 -0.83 -11.69 -8.86
C THR A 50 -2.11 -12.44 -8.52
N LEU A 51 -3.12 -11.71 -8.06
CA LEU A 51 -4.51 -12.17 -8.00
C LEU A 51 -5.25 -11.63 -9.23
N PRO A 52 -5.56 -12.46 -10.22
CA PRO A 52 -6.14 -11.98 -11.47
C PRO A 52 -7.60 -11.55 -11.28
N LEU A 53 -7.96 -10.51 -12.03
CA LEU A 53 -9.29 -9.93 -12.05
C LEU A 53 -10.02 -10.36 -13.32
N LYS A 54 -11.35 -10.40 -13.25
CA LYS A 54 -12.20 -10.52 -14.44
C LYS A 54 -11.96 -9.34 -15.39
N LYS A 55 -12.21 -9.59 -16.68
CA LYS A 55 -12.32 -8.51 -17.65
C LYS A 55 -13.45 -7.59 -17.23
N ALA A 56 -13.20 -6.29 -17.35
CA ALA A 56 -14.13 -5.24 -16.97
C ALA A 56 -13.78 -3.99 -17.79
N HIS A 57 -14.68 -3.03 -17.84
CA HIS A 57 -14.44 -1.78 -18.55
C HIS A 57 -13.26 -1.02 -17.92
N LEU A 58 -12.53 -0.25 -18.73
CA LEU A 58 -11.38 0.53 -18.28
C LEU A 58 -11.76 1.57 -17.22
N GLU A 59 -12.99 2.08 -17.31
CA GLU A 59 -13.52 3.13 -16.44
C GLU A 59 -14.08 2.59 -15.11
N GLU A 60 -14.12 1.27 -14.91
CA GLU A 60 -14.62 0.70 -13.67
C GLU A 60 -13.69 0.99 -12.49
N ASN A 61 -14.29 1.50 -11.42
CA ASN A 61 -13.63 1.72 -10.15
C ASN A 61 -13.17 0.41 -9.49
N ILE A 62 -12.14 0.50 -8.64
CA ILE A 62 -11.54 -0.63 -7.94
C ILE A 62 -12.58 -1.41 -7.11
N ASN A 63 -13.51 -0.71 -6.46
CA ASN A 63 -14.61 -1.31 -5.69
C ASN A 63 -15.68 -2.03 -6.54
N ALA A 64 -15.62 -1.92 -7.87
CA ALA A 64 -16.44 -2.70 -8.79
C ALA A 64 -15.66 -3.88 -9.42
N ARG A 65 -14.41 -4.12 -9.03
CA ARG A 65 -13.56 -5.17 -9.62
C ARG A 65 -13.61 -6.47 -8.83
N TYR A 66 -13.77 -7.57 -9.56
CA TYR A 66 -13.89 -8.91 -9.00
C TYR A 66 -12.80 -9.85 -9.51
N PHE A 67 -12.41 -10.79 -8.68
CA PHE A 67 -11.52 -11.88 -9.05
C PHE A 67 -12.14 -12.81 -10.10
N VAL A 68 -11.29 -13.50 -10.85
CA VAL A 68 -11.67 -14.63 -11.71
C VAL A 68 -12.33 -15.75 -10.92
N ASP A 69 -13.07 -16.64 -11.59
CA ASP A 69 -13.85 -17.69 -10.90
C ASP A 69 -12.97 -18.75 -10.22
N ASP A 70 -11.78 -19.02 -10.75
CA ASP A 70 -10.79 -19.96 -10.22
C ASP A 70 -9.78 -19.29 -9.25
N ILE A 71 -10.19 -18.21 -8.59
CA ILE A 71 -9.33 -17.42 -7.69
C ILE A 71 -8.63 -18.26 -6.61
N GLU A 72 -9.25 -19.33 -6.11
CA GLU A 72 -8.62 -20.17 -5.10
C GLU A 72 -7.36 -20.88 -5.59
N TRP A 73 -7.31 -21.26 -6.87
CA TRP A 73 -6.09 -21.81 -7.44
C TRP A 73 -4.96 -20.77 -7.47
N HIS A 74 -5.29 -19.51 -7.79
CA HIS A 74 -4.33 -18.40 -7.76
C HIS A 74 -3.84 -18.08 -6.35
N LYS A 75 -4.73 -18.08 -5.36
CA LYS A 75 -4.39 -17.94 -3.94
C LYS A 75 -3.43 -19.03 -3.46
N GLN A 76 -3.71 -20.30 -3.79
CA GLN A 76 -2.82 -21.42 -3.47
C GLN A 76 -1.45 -21.30 -4.16
N LYS A 77 -1.42 -20.79 -5.40
CA LYS A 77 -0.17 -20.49 -6.10
C LYS A 77 0.66 -19.44 -5.36
N ILE A 78 0.05 -18.36 -4.88
CA ILE A 78 0.74 -17.34 -4.09
C ILE A 78 1.31 -17.95 -2.81
N LEU A 79 0.52 -18.71 -2.05
CA LEU A 79 1.00 -19.36 -0.83
C LEU A 79 2.17 -20.31 -1.12
N LYS A 80 2.07 -21.12 -2.17
CA LYS A 80 3.17 -21.98 -2.60
C LYS A 80 4.42 -21.18 -2.95
N ALA A 81 4.29 -20.09 -3.69
CA ALA A 81 5.42 -19.23 -4.05
C ALA A 81 6.09 -18.63 -2.81
N VAL A 82 5.32 -18.12 -1.85
CA VAL A 82 5.83 -17.58 -0.58
C VAL A 82 6.54 -18.68 0.22
N ARG A 83 5.92 -19.85 0.41
CA ARG A 83 6.54 -20.99 1.13
C ARG A 83 7.86 -21.41 0.49
N MET A 84 7.89 -21.58 -0.83
CA MET A 84 9.10 -22.01 -1.54
C MET A 84 10.22 -20.97 -1.45
N SER A 85 9.87 -19.68 -1.46
CA SER A 85 10.86 -18.59 -1.47
C SER A 85 11.41 -18.28 -0.09
N TYR A 86 10.60 -18.43 0.95
CA TYR A 86 10.91 -17.92 2.28
C TYR A 86 10.93 -18.96 3.39
N SER A 87 10.70 -20.25 3.13
CA SER A 87 10.71 -21.29 4.19
C SER A 87 11.99 -21.36 5.05
N ARG A 88 13.11 -20.81 4.57
CA ARG A 88 14.39 -20.71 5.29
C ARG A 88 14.67 -19.32 5.87
N ALA A 89 13.77 -18.37 5.69
CA ALA A 89 13.94 -17.01 6.20
C ALA A 89 13.75 -17.00 7.73
N PRO A 90 14.46 -16.13 8.46
CA PRO A 90 14.52 -16.18 9.93
C PRO A 90 13.15 -16.15 10.61
N TYR A 91 12.22 -15.33 10.09
CA TYR A 91 10.92 -15.09 10.74
C TYR A 91 9.75 -15.69 9.96
N PHE A 92 10.01 -16.62 9.03
CA PHE A 92 8.97 -17.27 8.24
C PHE A 92 7.90 -17.91 9.12
N LYS A 93 8.32 -18.65 10.17
CA LYS A 93 7.38 -19.36 11.05
C LYS A 93 6.47 -18.42 11.83
N ASP A 94 6.97 -17.24 12.18
CA ASP A 94 6.26 -16.26 13.01
C ASP A 94 5.19 -15.52 12.20
N HIS A 95 5.51 -15.16 10.95
CA HIS A 95 4.67 -14.27 10.14
C HIS A 95 3.86 -14.97 9.05
N PHE A 96 4.29 -16.15 8.57
CA PHE A 96 3.58 -16.85 7.51
C PHE A 96 2.11 -17.16 7.83
N PRO A 97 1.71 -17.53 9.09
CA PRO A 97 0.31 -17.72 9.43
C PRO A 97 -0.59 -16.50 9.17
N LEU A 98 -0.07 -15.28 9.37
CA LEU A 98 -0.80 -14.05 9.04
C LEU A 98 -1.05 -13.96 7.54
N ILE A 99 -0.02 -14.15 6.72
CA ILE A 99 -0.11 -14.11 5.25
C ILE A 99 -1.11 -15.16 4.75
N GLU A 100 -1.04 -16.38 5.29
CA GLU A 100 -1.97 -17.45 5.00
C GLU A 100 -3.41 -17.07 5.34
N SER A 101 -3.65 -16.50 6.53
CA SER A 101 -4.98 -16.04 6.94
C SER A 101 -5.56 -14.94 6.06
N ILE A 102 -4.72 -14.07 5.49
CA ILE A 102 -5.13 -13.00 4.57
C ILE A 102 -5.52 -13.61 3.24
N ILE A 103 -4.69 -14.50 2.68
CA ILE A 103 -4.97 -15.16 1.40
C ILE A 103 -6.25 -16.00 1.45
N HIS A 104 -6.51 -16.67 2.58
CA HIS A 104 -7.73 -17.46 2.77
C HIS A 104 -9.02 -16.64 2.97
N CYS A 105 -8.94 -15.30 2.98
CA CYS A 105 -10.12 -14.45 2.98
C CYS A 105 -11.05 -14.81 1.80
N THR A 106 -12.35 -14.97 2.05
CA THR A 106 -13.34 -15.41 1.04
C THR A 106 -13.90 -14.27 0.19
N GLU A 107 -13.45 -13.03 0.42
CA GLU A 107 -13.87 -11.86 -0.34
C GLU A 107 -13.56 -12.03 -1.84
N LYS A 108 -14.55 -11.73 -2.67
CA LYS A 108 -14.46 -11.83 -4.14
C LYS A 108 -14.11 -10.51 -4.81
N ASN A 109 -14.34 -9.40 -4.10
CA ASN A 109 -14.06 -8.05 -4.56
C ASN A 109 -12.64 -7.65 -4.14
N ILE A 110 -11.85 -7.10 -5.06
CA ILE A 110 -10.43 -6.76 -4.76
C ILE A 110 -10.30 -5.63 -3.76
N ALA A 111 -11.20 -4.64 -3.76
CA ALA A 111 -11.15 -3.54 -2.81
C ALA A 111 -11.36 -4.05 -1.38
N THR A 112 -12.43 -4.84 -1.18
CA THR A 112 -12.75 -5.42 0.13
C THR A 112 -11.69 -6.41 0.59
N PHE A 113 -11.15 -7.23 -0.31
CA PHE A 113 -10.05 -8.14 0.00
C PHE A 113 -8.80 -7.38 0.47
N ASN A 114 -8.38 -6.35 -0.25
CA ASN A 114 -7.21 -5.57 0.12
C ASN A 114 -7.44 -4.72 1.37
N GLU A 115 -8.64 -4.19 1.59
CA GLU A 115 -9.00 -3.56 2.86
C GLU A 115 -8.83 -4.55 4.02
N ASN A 116 -9.34 -5.78 3.90
CA ASN A 116 -9.18 -6.81 4.92
C ASN A 116 -7.70 -7.11 5.19
N ALA A 117 -6.90 -7.24 4.13
CA ALA A 117 -5.46 -7.45 4.23
C ALA A 117 -4.75 -6.32 4.97
N ILE A 118 -5.02 -5.06 4.59
CA ILE A 118 -4.44 -3.87 5.21
C ILE A 118 -4.82 -3.81 6.69
N ARG A 119 -6.11 -3.99 7.02
CA ARG A 119 -6.58 -3.97 8.42
C ARG A 119 -5.91 -5.05 9.27
N LYS A 120 -5.82 -6.29 8.78
CA LYS A 120 -5.14 -7.39 9.48
C LYS A 120 -3.66 -7.10 9.72
N ILE A 121 -2.98 -6.49 8.75
CA ILE A 121 -1.57 -6.11 8.90
C ILE A 121 -1.43 -4.96 9.90
N CYS A 122 -2.30 -3.94 9.85
CA CYS A 122 -2.30 -2.86 10.83
C CYS A 122 -2.54 -3.39 12.26
N GLU A 123 -3.52 -4.27 12.44
CA GLU A 123 -3.79 -4.94 13.72
C GLU A 123 -2.56 -5.74 14.19
N TYR A 124 -1.98 -6.53 13.29
CA TYR A 124 -0.76 -7.28 13.58
C TYR A 124 0.41 -6.37 13.96
N LEU A 125 0.58 -5.22 13.31
CA LEU A 125 1.64 -4.27 13.64
C LEU A 125 1.26 -3.28 14.76
N ALA A 126 0.09 -3.44 15.37
CA ALA A 126 -0.45 -2.53 16.39
C ALA A 126 -0.48 -1.05 15.93
N ILE A 127 -0.82 -0.82 14.66
CA ILE A 127 -1.02 0.52 14.10
C ILE A 127 -2.40 1.03 14.54
N PRO A 128 -2.48 2.12 15.33
CA PRO A 128 -3.75 2.56 15.94
C PRO A 128 -4.65 3.37 15.00
N THR A 129 -4.17 3.68 13.80
CA THR A 129 -4.82 4.57 12.83
C THR A 129 -6.24 4.13 12.47
N THR A 130 -7.17 5.08 12.46
CA THR A 130 -8.54 4.83 12.00
C THR A 130 -8.54 4.66 10.48
N ILE A 131 -9.01 3.52 9.98
CA ILE A 131 -9.12 3.28 8.54
C ILE A 131 -10.58 3.48 8.09
N GLN A 132 -10.77 4.42 7.17
CA GLN A 132 -12.03 4.68 6.48
C GLN A 132 -11.95 4.27 5.01
N VAL A 133 -13.11 4.12 4.37
CA VAL A 133 -13.23 3.76 2.95
C VAL A 133 -14.02 4.84 2.23
N SER A 134 -13.42 5.44 1.21
CA SER A 134 -13.94 6.59 0.46
C SER A 134 -15.36 6.38 -0.04
N SER A 135 -15.60 5.25 -0.70
CA SER A 135 -16.92 4.91 -1.26
C SER A 135 -18.03 4.81 -0.21
N ARG A 136 -17.68 4.53 1.06
CA ARG A 136 -18.62 4.42 2.17
C ARG A 136 -18.88 5.75 2.88
N GLN A 137 -18.00 6.74 2.72
CA GLN A 137 -18.16 8.08 3.28
C GLN A 137 -18.94 9.02 2.33
N GLY A 138 -18.70 8.89 1.02
CA GLY A 138 -19.47 9.59 -0.01
C GLY A 138 -19.14 11.07 -0.23
N PHE A 139 -17.98 11.56 0.21
CA PHE A 139 -17.61 12.98 0.13
C PHE A 139 -17.17 13.47 -1.27
N GLY A 140 -18.11 13.97 -2.09
CA GLY A 140 -17.86 14.61 -3.39
C GLY A 140 -17.74 13.60 -4.55
N ILE A 141 -18.68 12.65 -4.66
CA ILE A 141 -18.60 11.43 -5.52
C ILE A 141 -18.50 11.80 -7.00
N GLU A 142 -19.01 12.97 -7.34
CA GLU A 142 -18.98 13.60 -8.64
C GLU A 142 -17.62 14.22 -9.02
N LEU A 143 -16.72 14.40 -8.05
CA LEU A 143 -15.42 15.02 -8.25
C LEU A 143 -14.34 13.99 -8.58
N SER A 144 -13.24 14.45 -9.16
CA SER A 144 -12.09 13.61 -9.51
C SER A 144 -10.75 14.24 -9.12
N GLY A 145 -9.68 13.43 -9.15
CA GLY A 145 -8.31 13.89 -8.93
C GLY A 145 -8.14 14.68 -7.62
N LYS A 146 -7.48 15.83 -7.71
CA LYS A 146 -7.21 16.72 -6.57
C LYS A 146 -8.48 17.27 -5.91
N GLU A 147 -9.50 17.61 -6.70
CA GLU A 147 -10.76 18.16 -6.18
C GLU A 147 -11.48 17.14 -5.28
N ARG A 148 -11.49 15.86 -5.70
CA ARG A 148 -12.01 14.76 -4.88
C ARG A 148 -11.22 14.59 -3.59
N VAL A 149 -9.90 14.71 -3.63
CA VAL A 149 -9.05 14.64 -2.42
C VAL A 149 -9.38 15.77 -1.45
N LEU A 150 -9.51 17.01 -1.94
CA LEU A 150 -9.90 18.16 -1.11
C LEU A 150 -11.30 17.98 -0.52
N ALA A 151 -12.26 17.43 -1.27
CA ALA A 151 -13.61 17.16 -0.78
C ALA A 151 -13.61 16.10 0.33
N ILE A 152 -12.84 15.04 0.19
CA ILE A 152 -12.66 14.02 1.23
C ILE A 152 -12.07 14.65 2.49
N LEU A 153 -10.99 15.44 2.37
CA LEU A 153 -10.32 16.07 3.51
C LEU A 153 -11.24 17.05 4.26
N LYS A 154 -12.01 17.87 3.51
CA LYS A 154 -13.00 18.78 4.11
C LYS A 154 -14.13 18.02 4.78
N GLY A 155 -14.65 16.99 4.13
CA GLY A 155 -15.72 16.14 4.66
C GLY A 155 -15.31 15.39 5.94
N SER A 156 -14.03 15.02 6.04
CA SER A 156 -13.47 14.40 7.25
C SER A 156 -13.04 15.41 8.33
N GLY A 157 -13.16 16.71 8.09
CA GLY A 157 -12.71 17.75 9.02
C GLY A 157 -11.20 17.81 9.21
N ALA A 158 -10.41 17.35 8.24
CA ALA A 158 -8.95 17.34 8.33
C ALA A 158 -8.37 18.75 8.24
N THR A 159 -7.39 19.05 9.10
CA THR A 159 -6.58 20.29 9.08
C THR A 159 -5.22 20.08 8.42
N SER A 160 -4.82 18.83 8.22
CA SER A 160 -3.57 18.45 7.56
C SER A 160 -3.72 17.12 6.81
N THR A 161 -2.85 16.89 5.83
CA THR A 161 -2.78 15.64 5.08
C THR A 161 -1.34 15.26 4.75
N ILE A 162 -1.08 13.97 4.67
CA ILE A 162 0.22 13.42 4.26
C ILE A 162 0.02 12.64 2.96
N SER A 163 0.82 12.96 1.94
CA SER A 163 0.86 12.23 0.67
C SER A 163 2.21 11.52 0.49
N PRO A 164 2.30 10.41 -0.24
CA PRO A 164 3.58 9.83 -0.64
C PRO A 164 4.42 10.84 -1.44
N ILE A 165 5.75 10.80 -1.29
CA ILE A 165 6.67 11.69 -1.99
C ILE A 165 6.54 11.63 -3.53
N GLY A 166 6.09 10.50 -4.09
CA GLY A 166 5.81 10.37 -5.52
C GLY A 166 4.69 11.31 -6.02
N GLY A 167 3.84 11.81 -5.13
CA GLY A 167 2.74 12.72 -5.44
C GLY A 167 3.13 14.20 -5.57
N LEU A 168 4.42 14.56 -5.46
CA LEU A 168 4.89 15.95 -5.55
C LEU A 168 4.46 16.68 -6.84
N HIS A 169 4.27 15.95 -7.94
CA HIS A 169 3.82 16.51 -9.22
C HIS A 169 2.30 16.74 -9.28
N LEU A 170 1.53 16.20 -8.34
CA LEU A 170 0.07 16.24 -8.33
C LEU A 170 -0.48 17.37 -7.46
N TYR A 171 0.23 17.75 -6.41
CA TYR A 171 -0.27 18.63 -5.35
C TYR A 171 0.70 19.76 -5.04
N SER A 172 0.15 20.92 -4.69
CA SER A 172 0.89 22.11 -4.23
C SER A 172 0.55 22.40 -2.77
N CYS A 173 1.56 22.64 -1.95
CA CYS A 173 1.37 23.02 -0.54
C CYS A 173 0.59 24.33 -0.41
N ASP A 174 0.88 25.33 -1.25
CA ASP A 174 0.19 26.62 -1.23
C ASP A 174 -1.30 26.46 -1.55
N GLU A 175 -1.63 25.59 -2.51
CA GLU A 175 -3.02 25.36 -2.91
C GLU A 175 -3.82 24.65 -1.81
N PHE A 176 -3.24 23.64 -1.16
CA PHE A 176 -3.87 23.00 -0.02
C PHE A 176 -4.05 23.98 1.14
N MET A 177 -3.06 24.85 1.37
CA MET A 177 -3.11 25.88 2.42
C MET A 177 -4.22 26.91 2.17
N GLN A 178 -4.52 27.26 0.91
CA GLN A 178 -5.68 28.11 0.57
C GLN A 178 -7.03 27.48 0.98
N HIS A 179 -7.06 26.16 1.18
CA HIS A 179 -8.21 25.44 1.72
C HIS A 179 -8.12 25.16 3.23
N GLY A 180 -7.14 25.75 3.91
CA GLY A 180 -6.91 25.55 5.35
C GLY A 180 -6.35 24.17 5.68
N ILE A 181 -5.71 23.50 4.72
CA ILE A 181 -5.15 22.15 4.90
C ILE A 181 -3.62 22.24 4.75
N GLU A 182 -2.90 21.85 5.80
CA GLU A 182 -1.45 21.67 5.73
C GLU A 182 -1.12 20.38 4.95
N LEU A 183 -0.38 20.49 3.83
CA LEU A 183 0.08 19.33 3.05
C LEU A 183 1.53 19.01 3.39
N LYS A 184 1.81 17.74 3.72
CA LYS A 184 3.17 17.19 3.83
C LYS A 184 3.34 16.00 2.90
N PHE A 185 4.60 15.72 2.58
CA PHE A 185 4.99 14.54 1.84
C PHE A 185 5.84 13.61 2.70
N ILE A 186 5.49 12.33 2.72
CA ILE A 186 6.26 11.29 3.41
C ILE A 186 7.22 10.60 2.46
N LYS A 187 8.47 10.46 2.89
CA LYS A 187 9.52 9.70 2.21
C LYS A 187 10.09 8.68 3.18
N MET A 188 9.97 7.40 2.84
CA MET A 188 10.66 6.33 3.57
C MET A 188 12.18 6.54 3.49
N ASN A 189 12.88 6.41 4.62
CA ASN A 189 14.33 6.43 4.64
C ASN A 189 14.91 5.15 4.00
N ASP A 190 16.22 5.10 3.80
CA ASP A 190 16.90 3.92 3.27
C ASP A 190 16.93 2.79 4.32
N ILE A 191 15.90 1.95 4.29
CA ILE A 191 15.77 0.78 5.16
C ILE A 191 16.38 -0.42 4.45
N VAL A 192 17.52 -0.90 4.97
CA VAL A 192 18.27 -2.05 4.44
C VAL A 192 18.27 -3.17 5.47
N TYR A 193 17.94 -4.37 5.03
CA TYR A 193 17.96 -5.59 5.85
C TYR A 193 18.46 -6.78 5.02
N ARG A 194 18.79 -7.87 5.71
CA ARG A 194 19.39 -9.04 5.08
C ARG A 194 18.35 -9.87 4.32
N GLN A 195 18.49 -9.96 3.00
CA GLN A 195 17.70 -10.84 2.12
C GLN A 195 18.48 -12.11 1.75
N PHE A 196 18.62 -13.03 2.71
CA PHE A 196 19.51 -14.19 2.63
C PHE A 196 20.99 -13.80 2.42
N GLY A 197 21.64 -14.29 1.37
CA GLY A 197 23.01 -13.94 0.97
C GLY A 197 23.06 -13.14 -0.33
N ASN A 198 21.94 -12.55 -0.75
CA ASN A 198 21.86 -11.79 -2.00
C ASN A 198 22.16 -10.31 -1.75
N ALA A 199 22.37 -9.56 -2.83
CA ALA A 199 22.28 -8.10 -2.78
C ALA A 199 20.87 -7.66 -2.36
N PHE A 200 20.79 -6.59 -1.58
CA PHE A 200 19.52 -6.06 -1.12
C PHE A 200 18.68 -5.50 -2.29
N LEU A 201 17.42 -5.89 -2.33
CA LEU A 201 16.41 -5.39 -3.26
C LEU A 201 15.38 -4.55 -2.49
N PRO A 202 15.33 -3.23 -2.70
CA PRO A 202 14.34 -2.37 -2.07
C PRO A 202 12.94 -2.56 -2.68
N ASN A 203 11.92 -1.99 -2.02
CA ASN A 203 10.57 -1.80 -2.58
C ASN A 203 9.83 -3.10 -2.99
N LEU A 204 10.06 -4.18 -2.24
CA LEU A 204 9.25 -5.39 -2.27
C LEU A 204 8.00 -5.23 -1.37
N SER A 205 7.04 -6.15 -1.51
CA SER A 205 5.87 -6.21 -0.63
C SER A 205 6.28 -6.37 0.85
N ILE A 206 5.39 -5.98 1.76
CA ILE A 206 5.57 -6.21 3.21
C ILE A 206 5.80 -7.69 3.56
N ILE A 207 5.43 -8.63 2.67
CA ILE A 207 5.77 -10.04 2.84
C ILE A 207 7.28 -10.20 2.99
N ASP A 208 8.09 -9.58 2.14
CA ASP A 208 9.55 -9.73 2.21
C ASP A 208 10.12 -9.21 3.53
N VAL A 209 9.66 -8.03 3.94
CA VAL A 209 9.97 -7.38 5.23
C VAL A 209 9.67 -8.35 6.38
N PHE A 210 8.47 -8.94 6.41
CA PHE A 210 8.09 -9.92 7.43
C PHE A 210 9.01 -11.13 7.46
N MET A 211 9.53 -11.59 6.32
CA MET A 211 10.37 -12.80 6.32
C MET A 211 11.75 -12.55 6.96
N PHE A 212 12.20 -11.29 7.03
CA PHE A 212 13.57 -10.95 7.44
C PHE A 212 13.70 -10.00 8.64
N MET A 213 12.59 -9.46 9.14
CA MET A 213 12.55 -8.66 10.37
C MET A 213 11.51 -9.22 11.33
N ASP A 214 11.79 -9.16 12.64
CA ASP A 214 10.78 -9.49 13.63
C ASP A 214 9.72 -8.39 13.74
N ARG A 215 8.62 -8.70 14.42
CA ARG A 215 7.49 -7.78 14.59
C ARG A 215 7.91 -6.46 15.24
N SER A 216 8.73 -6.49 16.29
CA SER A 216 9.19 -5.28 17.00
C SER A 216 10.04 -4.39 16.11
N GLU A 217 10.98 -4.98 15.38
CA GLU A 217 11.82 -4.25 14.43
C GLU A 217 10.96 -3.57 13.37
N ILE A 218 9.97 -4.28 12.80
CA ILE A 218 9.06 -3.68 11.81
C ILE A 218 8.30 -2.49 12.40
N GLN A 219 7.84 -2.62 13.65
CA GLN A 219 7.14 -1.55 14.36
C GLN A 219 8.03 -0.32 14.56
N GLU A 220 9.29 -0.50 14.93
CA GLU A 220 10.26 0.60 15.02
C GLU A 220 10.43 1.30 13.67
N ARG A 221 10.54 0.52 12.58
CA ARG A 221 10.66 1.05 11.22
C ARG A 221 9.43 1.79 10.71
N LEU A 222 8.26 1.67 11.35
CA LEU A 222 7.07 2.45 10.96
C LEU A 222 7.30 3.95 11.11
N SER A 223 8.21 4.37 11.98
CA SER A 223 8.60 5.76 12.21
C SER A 223 9.83 6.22 11.42
N ASP A 224 10.43 5.33 10.62
CA ASP A 224 11.69 5.57 9.91
C ASP A 224 11.45 6.24 8.53
N TYR A 225 10.98 7.48 8.58
CA TYR A 225 10.67 8.30 7.41
C TYR A 225 11.00 9.77 7.67
N ALA A 226 11.05 10.55 6.58
CA ALA A 226 11.09 12.00 6.61
C ALA A 226 9.74 12.58 6.16
N LEU A 227 9.34 13.69 6.77
CA LEU A 227 8.26 14.56 6.29
C LEU A 227 8.86 15.83 5.70
N THR A 228 8.40 16.23 4.52
CA THR A 228 8.82 17.48 3.86
C THR A 228 7.61 18.26 3.35
N ASP A 229 7.73 19.58 3.44
CA ASP A 229 6.81 20.57 2.87
C ASP A 229 7.34 21.16 1.55
N ASN A 230 8.59 20.86 1.16
CA ASN A 230 9.34 21.67 0.20
C ASN A 230 9.84 20.94 -1.06
N LEU A 231 9.63 21.62 -2.19
CA LEU A 231 9.84 21.25 -3.59
C LEU A 231 11.32 21.32 -4.05
N GLY A 232 12.29 21.37 -3.13
CA GLY A 232 13.72 21.39 -3.45
C GLY A 232 14.30 20.07 -3.98
N VAL A 233 13.42 19.15 -4.36
CA VAL A 233 13.73 17.77 -4.70
C VAL A 233 13.84 17.66 -6.21
N ASN A 234 15.04 17.37 -6.72
CA ASN A 234 15.28 17.20 -8.14
C ASN A 234 14.45 16.01 -8.68
N PHE A 235 13.40 16.30 -9.46
CA PHE A 235 12.42 15.30 -9.94
C PHE A 235 13.07 14.12 -10.71
N ASP A 236 14.21 14.36 -11.36
CA ASP A 236 14.92 13.35 -12.14
C ASP A 236 15.51 12.21 -11.30
N GLU A 237 15.83 12.45 -10.01
CA GLU A 237 16.31 11.39 -9.11
C GLU A 237 15.15 10.50 -8.58
N TYR A 238 13.90 10.98 -8.60
CA TYR A 238 12.78 10.34 -7.90
C TYR A 238 11.86 9.51 -8.80
N SER A 239 11.82 9.81 -10.09
CA SER A 239 11.06 9.00 -11.07
C SER A 239 11.55 7.54 -11.16
N ALA A 240 12.79 7.27 -10.76
CA ALA A 240 13.36 5.92 -10.67
C ALA A 240 13.06 5.19 -9.34
N LEU A 241 12.57 5.91 -8.32
CA LEU A 241 12.37 5.41 -6.95
C LEU A 241 10.90 5.32 -6.53
N SER A 242 9.96 5.93 -7.28
CA SER A 242 8.54 5.85 -6.93
C SER A 242 8.04 4.43 -7.12
N VAL A 243 7.74 3.76 -6.00
CA VAL A 243 7.03 2.48 -6.03
C VAL A 243 5.65 2.67 -6.66
N ASP A 244 5.07 3.87 -6.58
CA ASP A 244 3.70 4.16 -7.03
C ASP A 244 3.55 4.41 -8.56
N GLY A 245 4.57 4.09 -9.38
CA GLY A 245 4.58 4.19 -10.85
C GLY A 245 4.82 2.86 -11.57
#